data_AF-A0A258Q797-F1
#
_entry.id   AF-A0A258Q797-F1
#
_cell.length_a   1.000
_cell.length_b   1.000
_cell.length_c   1.000
_cell.angle_alpha   90.00
_cell.angle_beta   90.00
_cell.angle_gamma   90.00
#
_symmetry.space_group_name_H-M   'P 1'
#
loop_
_entity.id
_entity.type
_entity.pdbx_description
1 polymer ?
#
loop_
_entity_poly.entity_id
_entity_poly.type
_entity_poly.pdbx_seq_one_letter_code
_entity_poly.pdbx_strand_id
1 'polypeptide(L)'
;MDPNKYAKNAKIDPNSKLSTIMSIVSFLLMMLGLIGLGIEFFKDGGLIKTLFGKLFESTVGMLMIPVIIFAGWLFNRWTSSPSKTEKSKAGDIPMYIMMAIGAYYLFRIIFTGGF
;
A
#
# COMPACT_ATOMS: atom_id res chain seq x y z
N MET A 1 40.24 -4.78 10.52
CA MET A 1 39.04 -3.97 10.26
C MET A 1 39.09 -3.57 8.79
N ASP A 2 38.10 -3.98 7.99
CA ASP A 2 38.09 -3.69 6.55
C ASP A 2 37.88 -2.18 6.31
N PRO A 3 38.88 -1.45 5.79
CA PRO A 3 38.80 0.01 5.64
C PRO A 3 37.75 0.45 4.61
N ASN A 4 37.27 -0.46 3.76
CA ASN A 4 36.30 -0.18 2.71
C ASN A 4 34.82 -0.36 3.11
N LYS A 5 34.54 -0.73 4.37
CA LYS A 5 33.16 -1.01 4.84
C LYS A 5 32.23 0.20 4.77
N TYR A 6 32.78 1.41 4.73
CA TYR A 6 32.01 2.68 4.72
C TYR A 6 32.14 3.48 3.42
N ALA A 7 32.96 3.03 2.45
CA ALA A 7 33.16 3.74 1.19
C ALA A 7 31.88 3.82 0.33
N LYS A 8 30.95 2.86 0.49
CA LYS A 8 29.63 2.87 -0.16
C LYS A 8 28.71 4.01 0.29
N ASN A 9 28.88 4.49 1.53
CA ASN A 9 28.04 5.54 2.10
C ASN A 9 28.56 6.95 1.80
N ALA A 10 29.79 7.08 1.29
CA ALA A 10 30.40 8.36 0.96
C ALA A 10 29.74 9.08 -0.24
N LYS A 11 29.00 8.36 -1.08
CA LYS A 11 28.22 8.93 -2.20
C LYS A 11 26.74 9.16 -1.90
N ILE A 12 26.27 8.80 -0.70
CA ILE A 12 24.88 9.04 -0.30
C ILE A 12 24.84 10.47 0.23
N ASP A 13 24.57 11.44 -0.65
CA ASP A 13 24.27 12.81 -0.23
C ASP A 13 22.90 12.80 0.47
N PRO A 14 22.83 12.98 1.81
CA PRO A 14 21.59 12.91 2.56
C PRO A 14 20.62 14.05 2.19
N ASN A 15 21.13 15.10 1.52
CA ASN A 15 20.40 16.33 1.18
C ASN A 15 20.11 16.44 -0.32
N SER A 16 19.90 15.31 -1.01
CA SER A 16 19.42 15.36 -2.39
C SER A 16 18.00 15.95 -2.42
N LYS A 17 17.87 17.21 -2.86
CA LYS A 17 16.60 17.92 -3.02
C LYS A 17 15.57 17.11 -3.82
N LEU A 18 16.03 16.28 -4.76
CA LEU A 18 15.20 15.35 -5.52
C LEU A 18 14.57 14.27 -4.64
N SER A 19 15.30 13.72 -3.67
CA SER A 19 14.76 12.74 -2.72
C SER A 19 13.62 13.34 -1.90
N THR A 20 13.79 14.58 -1.42
CA THR A 20 12.74 15.28 -0.66
C THR A 20 11.49 15.50 -1.50
N ILE A 21 11.64 15.93 -2.75
CA ILE A 21 10.52 16.11 -3.69
C ILE A 21 9.82 14.78 -3.94
N MET A 22 10.56 13.69 -4.20
CA MET A 22 9.99 12.35 -4.40
C MET A 22 9.24 11.85 -3.17
N SER A 23 9.74 12.12 -1.96
CA SER A 23 9.04 11.79 -0.72
C SER A 23 7.72 12.56 -0.57
N ILE A 24 7.70 13.85 -0.91
CA ILE A 24 6.48 14.67 -0.88
C ILE A 24 5.44 14.14 -1.87
N VAL A 25 5.85 13.84 -3.11
CA VAL A 25 4.96 13.29 -4.14
C VAL A 25 4.41 11.94 -3.69
N SER A 26 5.26 11.06 -3.15
CA SER A 26 4.84 9.74 -2.66
C SER A 26 3.83 9.85 -1.52
N PHE A 27 4.04 10.80 -0.60
CA PHE A 27 3.11 11.07 0.48
C PHE A 27 1.75 11.57 -0.04
N LEU A 28 1.73 12.52 -0.97
CA LEU A 28 0.50 13.03 -1.57
C LEU A 28 -0.27 11.93 -2.32
N LEU A 29 0.43 11.09 -3.08
CA LEU A 29 -0.19 9.96 -3.77
C LEU A 29 -0.80 8.97 -2.77
N MET A 30 -0.09 8.62 -1.69
CA MET A 30 -0.67 7.76 -0.64
C MET A 30 -1.93 8.38 -0.02
N MET A 31 -1.92 9.69 0.27
CA MET A 31 -3.09 10.38 0.81
C MET A 31 -4.29 10.28 -0.13
N LEU A 32 -4.09 10.53 -1.43
CA LEU A 32 -5.14 10.38 -2.43
C LEU A 32 -5.63 8.94 -2.55
N GLY A 33 -4.72 7.96 -2.47
CA GLY A 33 -5.06 6.54 -2.49
C GLY A 33 -5.93 6.15 -1.30
N LEU A 34 -5.58 6.61 -0.10
CA LEU A 34 -6.37 6.38 1.11
C LEU A 34 -7.75 7.04 1.05
N ILE A 35 -7.83 8.28 0.58
CA ILE A 35 -9.10 9.01 0.46
C ILE A 35 -10.00 8.33 -0.58
N GLY A 36 -9.47 8.01 -1.76
CA GLY A 36 -10.23 7.36 -2.83
C GLY A 36 -10.73 5.98 -2.43
N LEU A 37 -9.89 5.17 -1.79
CA LEU A 37 -10.31 3.89 -1.21
C LEU A 37 -11.37 4.10 -0.13
N GLY A 38 -11.19 5.06 0.76
CA GLY A 38 -12.18 5.36 1.79
C GLY A 38 -13.55 5.65 1.18
N ILE A 39 -13.63 6.54 0.20
CA ILE A 39 -14.87 6.86 -0.50
C ILE A 39 -15.46 5.62 -1.17
N GLU A 40 -14.67 4.84 -1.89
CA GLU A 40 -15.15 3.62 -2.59
C GLU A 40 -15.61 2.52 -1.64
N PHE A 41 -14.97 2.40 -0.47
CA PHE A 41 -15.30 1.41 0.55
C PHE A 41 -16.59 1.77 1.29
N PHE A 42 -16.80 3.06 1.58
CA PHE A 42 -17.90 3.55 2.42
C PHE A 42 -19.10 4.13 1.67
N LYS A 43 -19.01 4.37 0.35
CA LYS A 43 -20.17 4.83 -0.43
C LYS A 43 -21.31 3.82 -0.40
N ASP A 44 -22.51 4.28 -0.74
CA ASP A 44 -23.67 3.41 -0.89
C ASP A 44 -23.42 2.35 -1.98
N GLY A 45 -23.57 1.07 -1.60
CA GLY A 45 -23.22 -0.07 -2.46
C GLY A 45 -21.70 -0.29 -2.60
N GLY A 46 -20.89 0.34 -1.74
CA GLY A 46 -19.43 0.24 -1.76
C GLY A 46 -18.88 -1.17 -1.59
N LEU A 47 -17.56 -1.28 -1.74
CA LEU A 47 -16.87 -2.56 -1.75
C LEU A 47 -17.07 -3.35 -0.46
N ILE A 48 -17.05 -2.70 0.71
CA ILE A 48 -17.27 -3.37 2.00
C ILE A 48 -18.66 -4.01 2.04
N LYS A 49 -19.71 -3.22 1.78
CA LYS A 49 -21.09 -3.70 1.87
C LYS A 49 -21.34 -4.86 0.91
N THR A 50 -20.79 -4.76 -0.31
CA THR A 50 -20.89 -5.82 -1.32
C THR A 50 -20.13 -7.08 -0.93
N LEU A 51 -18.88 -6.98 -0.46
CA LEU A 51 -18.10 -8.14 -0.02
C LEU A 51 -18.74 -8.80 1.21
N PHE A 52 -19.09 -8.03 2.23
CA PHE A 52 -19.75 -8.56 3.43
C PHE A 52 -21.09 -9.19 3.09
N GLY A 53 -21.91 -8.54 2.26
CA GLY A 53 -23.16 -9.12 1.78
C GLY A 53 -22.96 -10.50 1.18
N LYS A 54 -22.03 -10.62 0.21
CA LYS A 54 -21.71 -11.91 -0.44
C LYS A 54 -21.16 -12.97 0.50
N LEU A 55 -20.41 -12.56 1.52
CA LEU A 55 -19.85 -13.49 2.51
C LEU A 55 -20.93 -14.11 3.41
N PHE A 56 -21.99 -13.36 3.72
CA PHE A 56 -23.05 -13.82 4.61
C PHE A 56 -24.31 -14.32 3.88
N GLU A 57 -24.43 -14.08 2.57
CA GLU A 57 -25.59 -14.49 1.76
C GLU A 57 -25.67 -16.00 1.53
N SER A 58 -24.56 -16.73 1.56
CA SER A 58 -24.53 -18.17 1.27
C SER A 58 -23.66 -18.96 2.24
N THR A 59 -23.98 -20.24 2.43
CA THR A 59 -23.14 -21.18 3.19
C THR A 59 -21.72 -21.27 2.65
N VAL A 60 -21.55 -21.18 1.33
CA VAL A 60 -20.23 -21.14 0.67
C VAL A 60 -19.46 -19.86 1.06
N GLY A 61 -20.15 -18.71 1.12
CA GLY A 61 -19.56 -17.46 1.59
C GLY A 61 -19.06 -17.54 3.03
N MET A 62 -19.83 -18.18 3.92
CA MET A 62 -19.42 -18.37 5.32
C MET A 62 -18.20 -19.29 5.45
N LEU A 63 -18.10 -20.32 4.62
CA LEU A 63 -16.91 -21.20 4.55
C LEU A 63 -15.66 -20.48 4.01
N MET A 64 -15.82 -19.34 3.32
CA MET A 64 -14.70 -18.51 2.89
C MET A 64 -14.13 -17.67 4.04
N ILE A 65 -14.84 -17.48 5.16
CA ILE A 65 -14.35 -16.66 6.29
C ILE A 65 -13.01 -17.20 6.84
N PRO A 66 -12.86 -18.51 7.15
CA PRO A 66 -11.56 -19.08 7.53
C PRO A 66 -10.45 -18.86 6.49
N VAL A 67 -10.79 -18.97 5.20
CA VAL A 67 -9.84 -18.77 4.09
C VAL A 67 -9.35 -17.32 4.05
N ILE A 68 -10.25 -16.36 4.23
CA ILE A 68 -9.92 -14.93 4.28
C ILE A 68 -9.06 -14.60 5.49
N ILE A 69 -9.36 -15.17 6.66
CA ILE A 69 -8.54 -15.01 7.87
C ILE A 69 -7.13 -15.58 7.63
N PHE A 70 -7.04 -16.76 7.03
CA PHE A 70 -5.74 -17.38 6.69
C PHE A 70 -4.95 -16.56 5.67
N ALA A 71 -5.61 -16.05 4.62
CA ALA A 71 -4.99 -15.17 3.63
C ALA A 71 -4.51 -13.86 4.27
N GLY A 72 -5.31 -13.25 5.16
CA GLY A 72 -4.93 -12.05 5.90
C GLY A 72 -3.75 -12.29 6.84
N TRP A 73 -3.71 -13.43 7.51
CA TRP A 73 -2.57 -13.85 8.32
C TRP A 73 -1.32 -14.06 7.48
N LEU A 74 -1.44 -14.73 6.32
CA LEU A 74 -0.33 -14.95 5.40
C LEU A 74 0.22 -13.63 4.85
N PHE A 75 -0.67 -12.70 4.48
CA PHE A 75 -0.30 -11.37 4.04
C PHE A 75 0.44 -10.60 5.14
N ASN A 76 -0.09 -10.60 6.37
CA ASN A 76 0.57 -9.98 7.52
C ASN A 76 1.95 -10.61 7.79
N ARG A 77 2.05 -11.94 7.71
CA ARG A 77 3.31 -12.67 7.90
C ARG A 77 4.35 -12.31 6.84
N TRP A 78 3.89 -12.14 5.60
CA TRP A 78 4.74 -11.78 4.47
C TRP A 78 5.27 -10.34 4.60
N THR A 79 4.41 -9.39 4.93
CA THR A 79 4.80 -7.97 5.10
C THR A 79 5.57 -7.69 6.38
N SER A 80 5.34 -8.48 7.45
CA SER A 80 5.99 -8.32 8.75
C SER A 80 7.29 -9.12 8.90
N SER A 81 7.84 -9.68 7.80
CA SER A 81 9.10 -10.42 7.89
C SER A 81 10.23 -9.51 8.39
N PRO A 82 10.87 -9.82 9.53
CA PRO A 82 11.75 -8.90 10.23
C PRO A 82 13.07 -8.73 9.47
N SER A 83 13.17 -7.68 8.66
CA SER A 83 14.42 -7.28 8.03
C SER A 83 15.30 -6.56 9.04
N LYS A 84 15.98 -7.31 9.91
CA LYS A 84 16.86 -6.73 10.95
C LYS A 84 18.11 -6.03 10.42
N THR A 85 18.40 -5.97 9.12
CA THR A 85 19.66 -5.34 8.66
C THR A 85 19.62 -4.66 7.29
N GLU A 86 18.72 -4.99 6.37
CA GLU A 86 18.62 -4.28 5.09
C GLU A 86 17.14 -4.18 4.70
N LYS A 87 16.65 -2.98 4.36
CA LYS A 87 15.28 -2.78 3.84
C LYS A 87 15.02 -3.80 2.73
N SER A 88 14.28 -4.86 3.04
CA SER A 88 13.86 -5.84 2.06
C SER A 88 12.90 -5.14 1.10
N LYS A 89 13.17 -5.22 -0.22
CA LYS A 89 12.30 -4.69 -1.28
C LYS A 89 10.84 -5.17 -1.18
N ALA A 90 10.60 -6.29 -0.48
CA ALA A 90 9.25 -6.81 -0.22
C ALA A 90 8.46 -5.94 0.78
N GLY A 91 9.12 -5.24 1.70
CA GLY A 91 8.48 -4.35 2.67
C GLY A 91 7.90 -3.08 2.05
N ASP A 92 8.40 -2.68 0.87
CA ASP A 92 7.93 -1.49 0.15
C ASP A 92 6.72 -1.80 -0.76
N ILE A 93 6.32 -3.07 -0.91
CA ILE A 93 5.21 -3.49 -1.77
C ILE A 93 3.88 -2.83 -1.38
N PRO A 94 3.45 -2.80 -0.10
CA PRO A 94 2.23 -2.10 0.29
C PRO A 94 2.27 -0.61 -0.07
N MET A 95 3.42 0.03 0.09
CA MET A 95 3.60 1.44 -0.24
C MET A 95 3.42 1.69 -1.74
N TYR A 96 4.05 0.88 -2.60
CA TYR A 96 3.90 1.02 -4.05
C TYR A 96 2.48 0.76 -4.53
N ILE A 97 1.77 -0.22 -3.95
CA ILE A 97 0.36 -0.49 -4.24
C ILE A 97 -0.48 0.75 -3.90
N MET A 98 -0.28 1.33 -2.71
CA MET A 98 -1.02 2.52 -2.29
C MET A 98 -0.73 3.73 -3.18
N MET A 99 0.52 3.91 -3.60
CA MET A 99 0.88 4.95 -4.57
C MET A 99 0.22 4.74 -5.93
N ALA A 100 0.15 3.51 -6.43
CA ALA A 100 -0.51 3.19 -7.71
C ALA A 100 -2.02 3.48 -7.65
N ILE A 101 -2.67 3.11 -6.54
CA ILE A 101 -4.07 3.44 -6.29
C ILE A 101 -4.27 4.96 -6.22
N GLY A 102 -3.39 5.67 -5.52
CA GLY A 102 -3.39 7.13 -5.48
C GLY A 102 -3.23 7.78 -6.85
N ALA A 103 -2.34 7.26 -7.69
CA ALA A 103 -2.14 7.73 -9.06
C ALA A 103 -3.38 7.49 -9.93
N TYR A 104 -4.05 6.34 -9.77
CA TYR A 104 -5.33 6.06 -10.44
C TYR A 104 -6.41 7.07 -10.06
N TYR A 105 -6.57 7.37 -8.76
CA TYR A 105 -7.55 8.37 -8.33
C TYR A 105 -7.16 9.78 -8.76
N LEU A 106 -5.87 10.13 -8.74
CA LEU A 106 -5.39 11.42 -9.26
C LEU A 106 -5.72 11.57 -10.75
N PHE A 107 -5.48 10.53 -11.55
CA PHE A 107 -5.89 10.49 -12.96
C PHE A 107 -7.40 10.65 -13.10
N ARG A 108 -8.18 9.89 -12.32
CA ARG A 108 -9.65 9.96 -12.33
C ARG A 108 -10.15 11.39 -12.02
N ILE A 109 -9.60 12.05 -11.00
CA ILE A 109 -9.99 13.42 -10.65
C ILE A 109 -9.71 14.39 -11.80
N ILE A 110 -8.54 14.29 -12.43
CA ILE A 110 -8.13 15.19 -13.52
C ILE A 110 -9.01 14.99 -14.77
N PHE A 111 -9.28 13.74 -15.14
CA PHE A 111 -9.95 13.41 -16.41
C PHE A 111 -11.47 13.26 -16.30
N THR A 112 -12.00 12.91 -15.13
CA THR A 112 -13.44 12.70 -14.91
C THR A 112 -14.06 13.65 -13.87
N GLY A 113 -13.26 14.51 -13.23
CA GLY A 113 -13.74 15.60 -12.38
C GLY A 113 -14.17 15.20 -10.96
N GLY A 114 -13.96 13.95 -10.55
CA GLY A 114 -14.39 13.46 -9.24
C GLY A 114 -13.76 12.14 -8.82
N PHE A 115 -14.09 11.73 -7.59
CA PHE A 115 -13.71 10.45 -7.00
C PHE A 115 -14.67 9.32 -7.36
#